data_AF-A0A5E4QTY1-F1
#
_entry.id   AF-A0A5E4QTY1-F1
#
_cell.length_a   1.000
_cell.length_b   1.000
_cell.length_c   1.000
_cell.angle_alpha   90.00
_cell.angle_beta   90.00
_cell.angle_gamma   90.00
#
_symmetry.space_group_name_H-M   'P 1'
#
loop_
_entity.id
_entity.type
_entity.pdbx_description
1 polymer ?
#
loop_
_entity_poly.entity_id
_entity_poly.type
_entity_poly.pdbx_seq_one_letter_code
_entity_poly.pdbx_strand_id
1 'polypeptide(L)'
;MGQIALYGHIHAGNIAIENQRVLLLDIENVLVGVPCVYRPYLLELKRTHTAEAVDVYCFGRTLYEMAYADTLETCSLDRFSEGVSNELESVLHLCLSSTSCKHGSTTIDDLLHHRFFTRATLNGLTPHSDERGHLKIPLGVKEQIRQVIIGTETRLKNDQKLRKRESVWRSMSSLAETVRSHSSVPSTPTPLERCASEASPQPACNVTSAGRGALLHAICSFDKSRLARIESR
;
A
#
# COMPACT_ATOMS: atom_id res chain seq x y z
N MET A 1 -4.65 2.89 -25.14
CA MET A 1 -4.82 1.43 -25.30
C MET A 1 -4.83 0.80 -23.91
N GLY A 2 -5.79 -0.06 -23.58
CA GLY A 2 -5.99 -0.50 -22.19
C GLY A 2 -5.06 -1.63 -21.75
N GLN A 3 -4.22 -1.36 -20.75
CA GLN A 3 -3.49 -2.39 -19.99
C GLN A 3 -4.46 -3.31 -19.25
N ILE A 4 -4.13 -4.60 -19.19
CA ILE A 4 -4.69 -5.55 -18.21
C ILE A 4 -3.50 -6.30 -17.63
N ALA A 5 -2.93 -5.70 -16.59
CA ALA A 5 -1.88 -6.24 -15.74
C ALA A 5 -1.85 -5.37 -14.47
N LEU A 6 -2.52 -5.84 -13.43
CA LEU A 6 -2.36 -5.38 -12.05
C LEU A 6 -2.05 -6.64 -11.25
N TYR A 7 -1.01 -6.58 -10.43
CA TYR A 7 -0.26 -7.77 -10.04
C TYR A 7 -0.78 -8.40 -8.75
N GLY A 8 -1.21 -7.58 -7.79
CA GLY A 8 -1.80 -8.00 -6.52
C GLY A 8 -0.82 -8.65 -5.53
N HIS A 9 0.38 -9.03 -5.96
CA HIS A 9 1.33 -9.88 -5.23
C HIS A 9 2.70 -9.23 -4.95
N ILE A 10 2.85 -7.91 -5.07
CA ILE A 10 4.20 -7.29 -5.00
C ILE A 10 4.81 -7.56 -3.61
N HIS A 11 5.90 -8.31 -3.53
CA HIS A 11 6.73 -8.51 -2.33
C HIS A 11 8.16 -8.88 -2.72
N ALA A 12 9.12 -8.73 -1.80
CA ALA A 12 10.54 -8.93 -2.09
C ALA A 12 10.84 -10.32 -2.68
N GLY A 13 10.20 -11.38 -2.15
CA GLY A 13 10.36 -12.75 -2.64
C GLY A 13 9.92 -12.99 -4.09
N ASN A 14 9.09 -12.12 -4.68
CA ASN A 14 8.62 -12.23 -6.06
C ASN A 14 9.33 -11.23 -7.01
N ILE A 15 10.46 -10.68 -6.57
CA ILE A 15 11.33 -9.83 -7.36
C ILE A 15 12.68 -10.52 -7.56
N ALA A 16 13.05 -10.75 -8.82
CA ALA A 16 14.42 -11.09 -9.19
C ALA A 16 15.17 -9.84 -9.64
N ILE A 17 16.48 -9.80 -9.39
CA ILE A 17 17.39 -8.78 -9.93
C ILE A 17 18.38 -9.47 -10.86
N GLU A 18 18.21 -9.29 -12.17
CA GLU A 18 19.05 -9.89 -13.19
C GLU A 18 19.64 -8.79 -14.08
N ASN A 19 20.96 -8.81 -14.33
CA ASN A 19 21.64 -7.85 -15.21
C ASN A 19 21.29 -6.37 -14.89
N GLN A 20 21.23 -6.04 -13.59
CA GLN A 20 20.81 -4.74 -13.03
C GLN A 20 19.36 -4.32 -13.32
N ARG A 21 18.51 -5.22 -13.82
CA ARG A 21 17.07 -5.02 -14.05
C ARG A 21 16.24 -5.71 -12.98
N VAL A 22 15.14 -5.09 -12.61
CA VAL A 22 14.10 -5.66 -11.73
C VAL A 22 13.14 -6.48 -12.60
N LEU A 23 13.00 -7.76 -12.30
CA LEU A 23 12.03 -8.68 -12.91
C LEU A 23 10.95 -9.02 -11.88
N LEU A 24 9.69 -8.99 -12.31
CA LEU A 24 8.53 -9.37 -11.49
C LEU A 24 8.12 -10.78 -11.87
N LEU A 25 8.18 -11.71 -10.91
CA LEU A 25 7.86 -13.13 -11.11
C LEU A 25 6.35 -13.39 -10.95
N ASP A 26 5.91 -14.64 -11.05
CA ASP A 26 4.58 -15.18 -10.73
C ASP A 26 3.34 -14.30 -11.06
N ILE A 27 3.31 -13.65 -12.24
CA ILE A 27 2.20 -12.77 -12.67
C ILE A 27 0.84 -13.48 -12.78
N GLU A 28 0.86 -14.81 -12.86
CA GLU A 28 -0.28 -15.70 -12.83
C GLU A 28 -0.95 -15.84 -11.46
N ASN A 29 -0.28 -15.50 -10.35
CA ASN A 29 -0.82 -15.71 -8.99
C ASN A 29 -2.18 -15.02 -8.78
N VAL A 30 -2.38 -13.83 -9.36
CA VAL A 30 -3.66 -13.11 -9.30
C VAL A 30 -4.77 -13.80 -10.13
N LEU A 31 -4.39 -14.56 -11.17
CA LEU A 31 -5.31 -15.28 -12.06
C LEU A 31 -5.73 -16.63 -11.46
N VAL A 32 -4.80 -17.36 -10.83
CA VAL A 32 -5.12 -18.59 -10.08
C VAL A 32 -5.72 -18.28 -8.69
N GLY A 33 -5.74 -17.00 -8.28
CA GLY A 33 -6.43 -16.54 -7.09
C GLY A 33 -5.71 -16.79 -5.77
N VAL A 34 -4.38 -16.95 -5.81
CA VAL A 34 -3.53 -17.12 -4.62
C VAL A 34 -3.66 -15.88 -3.71
N PRO A 35 -3.59 -16.01 -2.38
CA PRO A 35 -3.59 -14.86 -1.49
C PRO A 35 -2.24 -14.10 -1.53
N CYS A 36 -2.28 -12.77 -1.69
CA CYS A 36 -1.12 -11.90 -1.49
C CYS A 36 -0.53 -12.06 -0.07
N VAL A 37 0.81 -12.07 0.06
CA VAL A 37 1.49 -12.22 1.37
C VAL A 37 1.07 -11.12 2.36
N TYR A 38 0.86 -9.88 1.90
CA TYR A 38 0.44 -8.77 2.76
C TYR A 38 -1.08 -8.72 3.02
N ARG A 39 -1.85 -9.75 2.61
CA ARG A 39 -3.29 -9.84 2.88
C ARG A 39 -3.69 -9.65 4.35
N PRO A 40 -2.95 -10.11 5.37
CA PRO A 40 -3.29 -9.85 6.77
C PRO A 40 -3.42 -8.36 7.09
N TYR A 41 -2.51 -7.53 6.57
CA TYR A 41 -2.51 -6.07 6.72
C TYR A 41 -3.56 -5.39 5.81
N LEU A 42 -3.66 -5.80 4.55
CA LEU A 42 -4.67 -5.28 3.60
C LEU A 42 -6.11 -5.41 4.14
N LEU A 43 -6.38 -6.39 5.00
CA LEU A 43 -7.68 -6.60 5.63
C LEU A 43 -8.04 -5.58 6.73
N GLU A 44 -7.06 -4.82 7.22
CA GLU A 44 -7.24 -3.77 8.23
C GLU A 44 -7.47 -2.40 7.58
N LEU A 45 -6.95 -2.21 6.37
CA LEU A 45 -7.01 -0.96 5.64
C LEU A 45 -8.45 -0.54 5.33
N LYS A 46 -8.69 0.77 5.32
CA LYS A 46 -10.06 1.30 5.20
C LYS A 46 -10.54 1.42 3.76
N ARG A 47 -9.64 1.72 2.82
CA ARG A 47 -9.96 1.98 1.40
C ARG A 47 -9.07 1.27 0.38
N THR A 48 -7.97 0.63 0.77
CA THR A 48 -7.08 -0.11 -0.12
C THR A 48 -7.73 -1.42 -0.59
N HIS A 49 -8.51 -1.36 -1.67
CA HIS A 49 -9.25 -2.54 -2.18
C HIS A 49 -9.38 -2.60 -3.71
N THR A 50 -9.00 -1.56 -4.44
CA THR A 50 -8.73 -1.68 -5.89
C THR A 50 -7.38 -2.36 -6.09
N ALA A 51 -7.20 -3.08 -7.20
CA ALA A 51 -5.95 -3.77 -7.49
C ALA A 51 -4.77 -2.79 -7.63
N GLU A 52 -5.02 -1.58 -8.13
CA GLU A 52 -4.01 -0.49 -8.15
C GLU A 52 -3.61 -0.05 -6.74
N ALA A 53 -4.57 0.14 -5.82
CA ALA A 53 -4.25 0.56 -4.45
C ALA A 53 -3.55 -0.57 -3.67
N VAL A 54 -3.90 -1.83 -3.95
CA VAL A 54 -3.16 -3.00 -3.46
C VAL A 54 -1.71 -2.95 -3.97
N ASP A 55 -1.49 -2.78 -5.27
CA ASP A 55 -0.14 -2.68 -5.85
C ASP A 55 0.67 -1.50 -5.25
N VAL A 56 0.08 -0.31 -5.06
CA VAL A 56 0.74 0.83 -4.39
C VAL A 56 1.18 0.48 -2.96
N TYR A 57 0.30 -0.16 -2.19
CA TYR A 57 0.57 -0.51 -0.80
C TYR A 57 1.62 -1.62 -0.69
N CYS A 58 1.50 -2.67 -1.50
CA CYS A 58 2.41 -3.79 -1.55
C CYS A 58 3.80 -3.37 -2.06
N PHE A 59 3.87 -2.48 -3.07
CA PHE A 59 5.12 -1.82 -3.46
C PHE A 59 5.75 -1.04 -2.31
N GLY A 60 4.96 -0.26 -1.55
CA GLY A 60 5.46 0.48 -0.39
C GLY A 60 6.10 -0.42 0.67
N ARG A 61 5.44 -1.54 1.01
CA ARG A 61 5.99 -2.52 1.97
C ARG A 61 7.27 -3.19 1.44
N THR A 62 7.29 -3.52 0.15
CA THR A 62 8.49 -4.06 -0.50
C THR A 62 9.65 -3.06 -0.50
N LEU A 63 9.37 -1.77 -0.70
CA LEU A 63 10.36 -0.71 -0.63
C LEU A 63 10.85 -0.46 0.80
N TYR A 64 10.00 -0.65 1.81
CA TYR A 64 10.41 -0.66 3.22
C TYR A 64 11.36 -1.84 3.50
N GLU A 65 10.97 -3.07 3.14
CA GLU A 65 11.80 -4.26 3.31
C GLU A 65 13.16 -4.14 2.63
N MET A 66 13.22 -3.58 1.42
CA MET A 66 14.49 -3.30 0.72
C MET A 66 15.33 -2.17 1.33
N ALA A 67 14.73 -1.24 2.07
CA ALA A 67 15.41 -0.08 2.64
C ALA A 67 15.89 -0.30 4.08
N TYR A 68 15.11 -1.04 4.88
CA TYR A 68 15.37 -1.30 6.30
C TYR A 68 15.90 -2.73 6.56
N ALA A 69 15.84 -3.62 5.57
CA ALA A 69 16.14 -5.06 5.69
C ALA A 69 15.28 -5.80 6.74
N ASP A 70 14.07 -5.30 7.00
CA ASP A 70 13.16 -5.76 8.07
C ASP A 70 11.69 -5.67 7.64
N THR A 71 10.80 -6.43 8.27
CA THR A 71 9.36 -6.45 7.94
C THR A 71 8.57 -5.39 8.72
N LEU A 72 7.64 -4.71 8.03
CA LEU A 72 6.78 -3.73 8.68
C LEU A 72 5.65 -4.44 9.47
N GLU A 73 5.84 -4.62 10.78
CA GLU A 73 4.88 -5.31 11.65
C GLU A 73 3.50 -4.63 11.75
N THR A 74 3.39 -3.35 11.42
CA THR A 74 2.14 -2.59 11.39
C THR A 74 1.50 -2.54 10.00
N CYS A 75 0.19 -2.30 9.93
CA CYS A 75 -0.48 -2.04 8.65
C CYS A 75 -0.22 -0.63 8.08
N SER A 76 0.38 0.29 8.85
CA SER A 76 0.77 1.64 8.40
C SER A 76 2.08 2.12 9.04
N LEU A 77 2.74 3.09 8.39
CA LEU A 77 4.04 3.65 8.78
C LEU A 77 3.98 5.18 8.84
N ASP A 78 3.98 5.72 10.06
CA ASP A 78 3.85 7.17 10.34
C ASP A 78 5.11 7.77 11.02
N ARG A 79 6.17 6.97 11.20
CA ARG A 79 7.46 7.37 11.78
C ARG A 79 8.59 6.67 11.05
N PHE A 80 9.70 7.36 10.82
CA PHE A 80 10.88 6.84 10.13
C PHE A 80 12.09 6.85 11.08
N SER A 81 13.06 5.99 10.81
CA SER A 81 14.35 5.97 11.53
C SER A 81 15.31 6.97 10.91
N GLU A 82 16.14 7.62 11.74
CA GLU A 82 17.15 8.56 11.26
C GLU A 82 18.13 7.91 10.27
N GLY A 83 18.58 8.69 9.27
CA GLY A 83 19.56 8.27 8.26
C GLY A 83 18.98 7.88 6.89
N VAL A 84 17.66 7.85 6.73
CA VAL A 84 17.00 7.57 5.44
C VAL A 84 16.91 8.85 4.57
N SER A 85 16.87 8.69 3.24
CA SER A 85 16.67 9.83 2.32
C SER A 85 15.29 10.44 2.52
N ASN A 86 15.23 11.77 2.67
CA ASN A 86 13.97 12.53 2.72
C ASN A 86 13.02 12.18 1.56
N GLU A 87 13.56 11.94 0.37
CA GLU A 87 12.72 11.54 -0.76
C GLU A 87 12.21 10.10 -0.61
N LEU A 88 13.01 9.16 -0.10
CA LEU A 88 12.58 7.79 0.20
C LEU A 88 11.50 7.73 1.29
N GLU A 89 11.68 8.49 2.39
CA GLU A 89 10.66 8.66 3.42
C GLU A 89 9.35 9.20 2.83
N SER A 90 9.43 10.19 1.93
CA SER A 90 8.24 10.74 1.27
C SER A 90 7.51 9.68 0.41
N VAL A 91 8.23 8.78 -0.27
CA VAL A 91 7.61 7.63 -0.97
C VAL A 91 6.90 6.70 0.01
N LEU A 92 7.59 6.31 1.08
CA LEU A 92 7.05 5.38 2.07
C LEU A 92 5.83 5.99 2.78
N HIS A 93 5.84 7.29 3.09
CA HIS A 93 4.70 8.00 3.63
C HIS A 93 3.52 8.03 2.64
N LEU A 94 3.77 8.27 1.35
CA LEU A 94 2.74 8.20 0.29
C LEU A 94 2.12 6.80 0.20
N CYS A 95 2.90 5.72 0.22
CA CYS A 95 2.37 4.36 0.14
C CYS A 95 1.70 3.86 1.45
N LEU A 96 2.28 4.18 2.61
CA LEU A 96 2.06 3.42 3.86
C LEU A 96 1.54 4.25 5.04
N SER A 97 1.52 5.58 4.98
CA SER A 97 1.06 6.37 6.15
C SER A 97 -0.39 6.03 6.53
N SER A 98 -0.72 6.23 7.81
CA SER A 98 -2.10 6.21 8.29
C SER A 98 -3.01 7.15 7.50
N THR A 99 -2.46 8.23 6.92
CA THR A 99 -3.24 9.17 6.10
C THR A 99 -3.59 8.56 4.74
N SER A 100 -2.61 8.00 4.02
CA SER A 100 -2.80 7.29 2.75
C SER A 100 -3.74 6.09 2.91
N CYS A 101 -3.51 5.25 3.93
CA CYS A 101 -4.30 4.06 4.23
C CYS A 101 -5.77 4.35 4.60
N LYS A 102 -6.07 5.56 5.08
CA LYS A 102 -7.44 6.03 5.38
C LYS A 102 -8.15 6.62 4.16
N HIS A 103 -7.44 7.36 3.31
CA HIS A 103 -8.05 8.11 2.20
C HIS A 103 -8.04 7.36 0.87
N GLY A 104 -7.03 6.50 0.64
CA GLY A 104 -6.83 5.78 -0.63
C GLY A 104 -6.43 6.71 -1.77
N SER A 105 -5.67 7.76 -1.46
CA SER A 105 -5.42 8.90 -2.35
C SER A 105 -4.27 8.68 -3.32
N THR A 106 -3.16 8.10 -2.86
CA THR A 106 -1.97 7.87 -3.69
C THR A 106 -2.30 6.83 -4.74
N THR A 107 -2.62 7.32 -5.93
CA THR A 107 -2.80 6.49 -7.10
C THR A 107 -1.44 5.94 -7.54
N ILE A 108 -1.49 4.82 -8.26
CA ILE A 108 -0.31 4.23 -8.89
C ILE A 108 0.29 5.29 -9.82
N ASP A 109 -0.57 5.99 -10.58
CA ASP A 109 -0.82 7.44 -10.48
C ASP A 109 0.28 8.41 -10.01
N ASP A 110 -0.09 9.25 -9.03
CA ASP A 110 0.67 10.24 -8.25
C ASP A 110 2.09 9.84 -7.83
N LEU A 111 2.31 8.56 -7.50
CA LEU A 111 3.68 8.09 -7.24
C LEU A 111 4.56 8.57 -8.39
N LEU A 112 4.12 8.36 -9.63
CA LEU A 112 4.89 8.60 -10.83
C LEU A 112 5.08 10.05 -11.27
N HIS A 113 4.99 11.04 -10.37
CA HIS A 113 5.62 12.37 -10.58
C HIS A 113 6.42 12.87 -9.36
N HIS A 114 6.47 12.13 -8.24
CA HIS A 114 7.26 12.45 -7.04
C HIS A 114 8.81 12.49 -7.30
N ARG A 115 9.62 12.99 -6.34
CA ARG A 115 11.05 13.34 -6.57
C ARG A 115 12.04 12.18 -6.50
N PHE A 116 11.95 11.26 -5.52
CA PHE A 116 12.87 10.12 -5.35
C PHE A 116 13.10 9.39 -6.67
N PHE A 117 11.98 9.05 -7.31
CA PHE A 117 11.94 8.33 -8.56
C PHE A 117 11.56 9.19 -9.79
N THR A 118 11.65 10.54 -9.77
CA THR A 118 11.81 11.36 -11.02
C THR A 118 13.27 11.72 -11.25
N ARG A 119 14.04 11.97 -10.18
CA ARG A 119 15.47 12.29 -10.28
C ARG A 119 16.26 11.16 -10.92
N ALA A 120 15.82 9.92 -10.71
CA ALA A 120 16.56 8.77 -11.14
C ALA A 120 16.48 8.50 -12.67
N THR A 121 15.71 9.22 -13.52
CA THR A 121 15.91 9.11 -15.00
C THR A 121 17.29 9.60 -15.42
N LEU A 122 17.82 10.60 -14.71
CA LEU A 122 18.94 11.45 -15.11
C LEU A 122 20.30 10.76 -14.88
N ASN A 123 20.28 9.43 -14.92
CA ASN A 123 21.14 8.58 -14.11
C ASN A 123 21.41 7.22 -14.82
N GLY A 124 21.08 7.06 -16.11
CA GLY A 124 21.73 6.06 -16.99
C GLY A 124 20.91 4.87 -17.48
N LEU A 125 20.09 4.19 -16.66
CA LEU A 125 19.25 3.08 -17.15
C LEU A 125 17.98 3.61 -17.90
N THR A 126 18.17 4.30 -19.02
CA THR A 126 17.11 5.01 -19.77
C THR A 126 15.86 4.15 -20.03
N PRO A 127 14.66 4.76 -20.12
CA PRO A 127 13.49 4.06 -20.63
C PRO A 127 13.78 3.64 -22.06
N HIS A 128 14.01 2.33 -22.26
CA HIS A 128 14.23 1.79 -23.60
C HIS A 128 12.99 2.06 -24.44
N SER A 129 13.17 2.54 -25.67
CA SER A 129 12.06 2.73 -26.61
C SER A 129 11.26 1.43 -26.72
N ASP A 130 9.93 1.54 -26.58
CA ASP A 130 9.00 0.44 -26.34
C ASP A 130 9.06 -0.72 -27.37
N GLU A 131 10.03 -1.63 -27.22
CA GLU A 131 9.87 -3.04 -27.54
C GLU A 131 8.92 -3.69 -26.53
N ARG A 132 7.69 -3.15 -26.47
CA ARG A 132 6.59 -3.83 -25.79
C ARG A 132 6.39 -5.15 -26.48
N GLY A 133 6.74 -6.23 -25.78
CA GLY A 133 6.25 -7.57 -26.05
C GLY A 133 4.72 -7.54 -26.00
N HIS A 134 4.10 -7.23 -27.15
CA HIS A 134 2.65 -7.10 -27.27
C HIS A 134 2.02 -8.48 -27.18
N LEU A 135 1.81 -8.95 -25.95
CA LEU A 135 1.03 -10.14 -25.66
C LEU A 135 -0.35 -9.96 -26.30
N LYS A 136 -0.62 -10.69 -27.38
CA LYS A 136 -1.88 -10.62 -28.13
C LYS A 136 -2.98 -11.40 -27.39
N ILE A 137 -3.34 -10.92 -26.20
CA ILE A 137 -4.41 -11.49 -25.37
C ILE A 137 -5.73 -11.39 -26.16
N PRO A 138 -6.41 -12.52 -26.46
CA PRO A 138 -7.69 -12.51 -27.16
C PRO A 138 -8.75 -11.71 -26.38
N LEU A 139 -9.66 -11.03 -27.07
CA LEU A 139 -10.66 -10.14 -26.43
C LEU A 139 -11.52 -10.85 -25.38
N GLY A 140 -11.86 -12.13 -25.58
CA GLY A 140 -12.58 -12.93 -24.58
C GLY A 140 -11.76 -13.16 -23.31
N VAL A 141 -10.47 -13.53 -23.44
CA VAL A 141 -9.55 -13.72 -22.30
C VAL A 141 -9.33 -12.41 -21.55
N LYS A 142 -9.17 -11.31 -22.30
CA LYS A 142 -9.09 -9.93 -21.80
C LYS A 142 -10.28 -9.58 -20.90
N GLU A 143 -11.52 -9.90 -21.30
CA GLU A 143 -12.68 -9.65 -20.44
C GLU A 143 -12.73 -10.59 -19.23
N GLN A 144 -12.37 -11.87 -19.37
CA GLN A 144 -12.31 -12.80 -18.23
C GLN A 144 -11.32 -12.32 -17.15
N ILE A 145 -10.13 -11.87 -17.52
CA ILE A 145 -9.16 -11.31 -16.56
C ILE A 145 -9.73 -10.06 -15.86
N ARG A 146 -10.43 -9.19 -16.60
CA ARG A 146 -11.13 -8.03 -16.00
C ARG A 146 -12.17 -8.46 -14.96
N GLN A 147 -12.95 -9.52 -15.23
CA GLN A 147 -13.92 -10.05 -14.26
C GLN A 147 -13.23 -10.67 -13.02
N VAL A 148 -12.10 -11.38 -13.19
CA VAL A 148 -11.28 -11.92 -12.09
C VAL A 148 -10.74 -10.80 -11.18
N ILE A 149 -10.28 -9.69 -11.77
CA ILE A 149 -9.82 -8.50 -11.02
C ILE A 149 -11.00 -7.91 -10.21
N ILE A 150 -12.14 -7.61 -10.86
CA ILE A 150 -13.32 -7.04 -10.20
C ILE A 150 -13.84 -7.95 -9.07
N GLY A 151 -13.85 -9.27 -9.28
CA GLY A 151 -14.19 -10.26 -8.26
C GLY A 151 -13.23 -10.23 -7.07
N THR A 152 -11.92 -10.09 -7.32
CA THR A 152 -10.87 -10.01 -6.29
C THR A 152 -10.96 -8.72 -5.47
N GLU A 153 -11.17 -7.57 -6.12
CA GLU A 153 -11.42 -6.28 -5.46
C GLU A 153 -12.68 -6.34 -4.58
N THR A 154 -13.76 -6.91 -5.12
CA THR A 154 -15.05 -7.07 -4.42
C THR A 154 -14.94 -7.99 -3.21
N ARG A 155 -14.20 -9.10 -3.34
CA ARG A 155 -13.86 -10.02 -2.24
C ARG A 155 -13.11 -9.30 -1.13
N LEU A 156 -11.97 -8.66 -1.44
CA LEU A 156 -11.17 -7.92 -0.45
C LEU A 156 -11.98 -6.81 0.25
N LYS A 157 -12.81 -6.06 -0.50
CA LYS A 157 -13.72 -5.04 0.03
C LYS A 157 -14.75 -5.60 1.01
N ASN A 158 -15.23 -6.83 0.79
CA ASN A 158 -16.17 -7.50 1.68
C ASN A 158 -15.47 -8.12 2.90
N ASP A 159 -14.29 -8.72 2.72
CA ASP A 159 -13.46 -9.23 3.82
C ASP A 159 -13.09 -8.11 4.80
N GLN A 160 -12.72 -6.93 4.27
CA GLN A 160 -12.47 -5.72 5.05
C GLN A 160 -13.69 -5.25 5.85
N LYS A 161 -14.92 -5.37 5.31
CA LYS A 161 -16.16 -5.06 6.08
C LYS A 161 -16.38 -6.09 7.19
N LEU A 162 -16.12 -7.37 6.92
CA LEU A 162 -16.26 -8.46 7.88
C LEU A 162 -15.31 -8.28 9.08
N ARG A 163 -14.01 -8.05 8.81
CA ARG A 163 -12.99 -7.76 9.84
C ARG A 163 -13.37 -6.54 10.69
N LYS A 164 -13.91 -5.47 10.09
CA LYS A 164 -14.40 -4.28 10.81
C LYS A 164 -15.60 -4.62 11.70
N ARG A 165 -16.57 -5.41 11.21
CA ARG A 165 -17.72 -5.87 12.01
C ARG A 165 -17.30 -6.75 13.19
N GLU A 166 -16.37 -7.68 12.97
CA GLU A 166 -15.83 -8.52 14.06
C GLU A 166 -15.06 -7.71 15.10
N SER A 167 -14.25 -6.73 14.68
CA SER A 167 -13.53 -5.84 15.58
C SER A 167 -14.50 -5.07 16.49
N VAL A 168 -15.54 -4.45 15.91
CA VAL A 168 -16.60 -3.78 16.67
C VAL A 168 -17.32 -4.76 17.61
N TRP A 169 -17.66 -5.96 17.15
CA TRP A 169 -18.31 -6.99 17.99
C TRP A 169 -17.43 -7.41 19.18
N ARG A 170 -16.13 -7.67 18.97
CA ARG A 170 -15.18 -8.00 20.05
C ARG A 170 -15.07 -6.85 21.07
N SER A 171 -14.98 -5.59 20.61
CA SER A 171 -14.97 -4.43 21.50
C SER A 171 -16.28 -4.26 22.29
N MET A 172 -17.44 -4.47 21.66
CA MET A 172 -18.75 -4.41 22.34
C MET A 172 -18.92 -5.54 23.36
N SER A 173 -18.45 -6.76 23.05
CA SER A 173 -18.50 -7.90 23.98
C SER A 173 -17.62 -7.64 25.21
N SER A 174 -16.38 -7.20 25.00
CA SER A 174 -15.45 -6.85 26.08
C SER A 174 -15.98 -5.70 26.95
N LEU A 175 -16.66 -4.70 26.37
CA LEU A 175 -17.33 -3.66 27.14
C LEU A 175 -18.52 -4.20 27.95
N ALA A 176 -19.34 -5.10 27.38
CA ALA A 176 -20.47 -5.72 28.06
C ALA A 176 -20.02 -6.64 29.22
N GLU A 177 -18.93 -7.38 29.03
CA GLU A 177 -18.26 -8.16 30.09
C GLU A 177 -17.74 -7.23 31.19
N THR A 178 -17.04 -6.15 30.83
CA THR A 178 -16.56 -5.13 31.78
C THR A 178 -17.69 -4.53 32.61
N VAL A 179 -18.79 -4.12 31.97
CA VAL A 179 -19.99 -3.57 32.66
C VAL A 179 -20.63 -4.62 33.56
N ARG A 180 -20.68 -5.89 33.15
CA ARG A 180 -21.19 -7.00 33.98
C ARG A 180 -20.27 -7.26 35.19
N SER A 181 -18.95 -7.16 35.04
CA SER A 181 -17.99 -7.25 36.15
C SER A 181 -18.04 -6.07 37.13
N HIS A 182 -18.45 -4.89 36.68
CA HIS A 182 -18.71 -3.74 37.57
C HIS A 182 -20.13 -3.72 38.17
N SER A 183 -20.99 -4.71 37.86
CA SER A 183 -22.35 -4.81 38.41
C SER A 183 -22.40 -5.38 39.84
N SER A 184 -21.27 -5.80 40.41
CA SER A 184 -21.16 -6.18 41.83
C SER A 184 -20.89 -4.94 42.69
N VAL A 185 -21.81 -4.64 43.61
CA VAL A 185 -21.96 -3.37 44.34
C VAL A 185 -20.74 -2.97 45.21
N PRO A 186 -20.25 -1.73 45.08
CA PRO A 186 -19.55 -0.99 46.13
C PRO A 186 -20.38 0.22 46.64
N SER A 187 -20.19 0.62 47.89
CA SER A 187 -20.91 1.74 48.53
C SER A 187 -20.31 3.13 48.22
N THR A 188 -21.16 4.15 48.18
CA THR A 188 -20.87 5.60 47.98
C THR A 188 -20.26 6.29 49.22
N PRO A 189 -19.76 7.56 49.13
CA PRO A 189 -19.76 8.56 48.04
C PRO A 189 -18.30 8.95 47.59
N THR A 190 -17.88 10.09 46.99
CA THR A 190 -18.42 11.48 46.77
C THR A 190 -17.87 12.06 45.40
N PRO A 191 -17.56 13.38 45.10
CA PRO A 191 -17.59 13.90 43.71
C PRO A 191 -16.30 14.67 43.23
N LEU A 192 -16.47 15.58 42.25
CA LEU A 192 -15.52 16.49 41.54
C LEU A 192 -14.78 15.86 40.34
N GLU A 193 -14.72 16.43 39.12
CA GLU A 193 -15.41 17.63 38.56
C GLU A 193 -15.65 17.55 37.01
N ARG A 194 -15.88 18.70 36.33
CA ARG A 194 -16.35 18.95 34.94
C ARG A 194 -15.29 18.74 33.82
N CYS A 195 -15.52 18.78 32.47
CA CYS A 195 -16.69 19.18 31.62
C CYS A 195 -16.64 18.61 30.16
N ALA A 196 -17.79 18.69 29.43
CA ALA A 196 -18.02 18.97 27.98
C ALA A 196 -16.92 18.66 26.90
N SER A 197 -17.11 17.79 25.88
CA SER A 197 -17.88 17.92 24.59
C SER A 197 -17.14 18.72 23.47
N GLU A 198 -17.35 18.57 22.14
CA GLU A 198 -18.41 17.95 21.32
C GLU A 198 -18.00 17.71 19.82
N ALA A 199 -18.89 17.09 19.01
CA ALA A 199 -19.09 17.27 17.55
C ALA A 199 -18.27 16.50 16.45
N SER A 200 -18.86 16.51 15.23
CA SER A 200 -18.53 15.89 13.92
C SER A 200 -18.74 16.99 12.81
N PRO A 201 -18.60 16.85 11.46
CA PRO A 201 -18.45 15.67 10.57
C PRO A 201 -17.47 15.83 9.36
N GLN A 202 -17.64 15.06 8.26
CA GLN A 202 -16.88 15.14 6.97
C GLN A 202 -17.61 15.96 5.87
N PRO A 203 -16.91 16.41 4.79
CA PRO A 203 -16.91 15.73 3.45
C PRO A 203 -15.47 15.63 2.82
N ALA A 204 -15.12 14.74 1.86
CA ALA A 204 -15.36 14.69 0.38
C ALA A 204 -14.69 15.86 -0.43
N CYS A 205 -14.12 15.73 -1.64
CA CYS A 205 -13.70 14.60 -2.53
C CYS A 205 -12.84 15.09 -3.75
N ASN A 206 -12.42 14.17 -4.67
CA ASN A 206 -12.03 14.35 -6.11
C ASN A 206 -10.54 14.33 -6.58
N VAL A 207 -10.25 13.37 -7.49
CA VAL A 207 -9.43 13.32 -8.76
C VAL A 207 -8.46 14.50 -9.10
N THR A 208 -7.25 14.37 -9.69
CA THR A 208 -6.75 13.57 -10.86
C THR A 208 -5.24 13.24 -10.74
N SER A 209 -4.69 12.09 -11.17
CA SER A 209 -4.75 11.39 -12.49
C SER A 209 -3.94 11.99 -13.65
N ALA A 210 -2.92 12.79 -13.35
CA ALA A 210 -1.86 13.19 -14.30
C ALA A 210 -0.46 12.68 -13.88
N GLY A 211 -0.37 12.09 -12.69
CA GLY A 211 0.83 11.65 -12.02
C GLY A 211 1.49 10.41 -12.63
N ARG A 212 0.90 9.59 -13.52
CA ARG A 212 1.51 8.29 -13.91
C ARG A 212 2.77 8.41 -14.78
N GLY A 213 3.08 9.58 -15.33
CA GLY A 213 4.16 9.71 -16.33
C GLY A 213 5.58 9.57 -15.79
N ALA A 214 6.04 10.61 -15.10
CA ALA A 214 7.44 10.96 -14.93
C ALA A 214 8.29 10.11 -13.97
N LEU A 215 7.76 9.08 -13.28
CA LEU A 215 8.49 8.33 -12.25
C LEU A 215 8.48 6.77 -12.28
N LEU A 216 7.65 6.07 -13.08
CA LEU A 216 8.10 4.73 -13.54
C LEU A 216 9.25 4.93 -14.51
N HIS A 217 9.14 5.96 -15.34
CA HIS A 217 10.23 6.57 -16.09
C HIS A 217 11.56 6.57 -15.30
N ALA A 218 11.50 6.78 -13.99
CA ALA A 218 12.65 7.20 -13.20
C ALA A 218 12.82 6.58 -11.79
N ILE A 219 12.25 5.42 -11.42
CA ILE A 219 13.15 4.44 -10.76
C ILE A 219 14.11 3.97 -11.83
N CYS A 220 13.51 3.73 -13.00
CA CYS A 220 14.00 2.79 -13.97
C CYS A 220 15.33 3.19 -14.57
N SER A 221 15.88 4.39 -14.29
CA SER A 221 17.23 4.79 -14.67
C SER A 221 18.23 5.07 -13.53
N PHE A 222 18.00 4.75 -12.25
CA PHE A 222 18.92 5.18 -11.16
C PHE A 222 20.37 4.65 -11.27
N ASP A 223 21.33 5.55 -11.53
CA ASP A 223 22.76 5.33 -11.36
C ASP A 223 23.13 5.00 -9.92
N LYS A 224 23.84 3.90 -9.75
CA LYS A 224 24.45 3.48 -8.48
C LYS A 224 25.91 3.94 -8.37
N SER A 225 26.54 4.46 -9.43
CA SER A 225 27.88 5.08 -9.38
C SER A 225 27.94 6.26 -8.40
N ARG A 226 26.79 6.90 -8.17
CA ARG A 226 26.62 8.07 -7.28
C ARG A 226 26.52 7.69 -5.80
N LEU A 227 26.42 6.41 -5.47
CA LEU A 227 26.56 5.87 -4.12
C LEU A 227 28.06 5.64 -3.82
N ALA A 228 28.83 6.72 -3.76
CA ALA A 228 30.22 6.66 -3.33
C ALA A 228 30.29 6.11 -1.89
N ARG A 229 31.13 5.09 -1.68
CA ARG A 229 31.37 4.54 -0.34
C ARG A 229 32.06 5.59 0.53
N ILE A 230 31.51 5.84 1.72
CA ILE A 230 32.24 6.51 2.79
C ILE A 230 33.19 5.46 3.38
N GLU A 231 34.48 5.56 3.05
CA GLU A 231 35.51 4.76 3.71
C GLU A 231 35.76 5.33 5.11
N SER A 232 35.53 4.51 6.15
CA SER A 232 35.81 4.87 7.54
C SER A 232 37.31 4.84 7.81
N ARG A 233 37.83 5.95 8.36
CA ARG A 233 39.12 6.01 9.08
C ARG A 233 38.88 5.90 10.58
#